data_AF-A0AA47N3Q0-F1
#
_entry.id   AF-A0AA47N3Q0-F1
#
_cell.length_a   1.000
_cell.length_b   1.000
_cell.length_c   1.000
_cell.angle_alpha   90.00
_cell.angle_beta   90.00
_cell.angle_gamma   90.00
#
_symmetry.space_group_name_H-M   'P 1'
#
loop_
_entity.id
_entity.type
_entity.pdbx_description
1 polymer ?
#
loop_
_entity_poly.entity_id
_entity_poly.type
_entity_poly.pdbx_seq_one_letter_code
_entity_poly.pdbx_strand_id
1 'polypeptide(L)'
;MVTETKTVKVFPNQKPWFDSKLKTLLRSRDAAFKTGDLQAYKEAQHNLRRGINEAKRRYKQQIEEHTRKAAGPDGVTGRILRDCADQLTEVFTTIFNLLFQKSAVPTCLKSATIIPVPKKSTVNCLNNYRPVALTPIITKCFERLILPYIKSAIPADHDKHQFAYRANRSTEDAVITALHTALTHLDNNNTYVRMLFVDFSSAFNTVIPHKLV
;
A
#
# COMPACT_ATOMS: atom_id res chain seq x y z
N MET A 1 18.15 -30.01 7.09
CA MET A 1 16.93 -29.29 7.48
C MET A 1 15.99 -29.22 6.29
N VAL A 2 15.01 -30.11 6.22
CA VAL A 2 13.99 -30.11 5.15
C VAL A 2 12.96 -29.06 5.52
N THR A 3 12.94 -27.93 4.81
CA THR A 3 11.91 -26.91 5.03
C THR A 3 10.68 -27.35 4.24
N GLU A 4 9.61 -27.75 4.93
CA GLU A 4 8.36 -28.13 4.26
C GLU A 4 7.81 -26.96 3.45
N THR A 5 7.69 -27.17 2.14
CA THR A 5 7.11 -26.18 1.24
C THR A 5 5.59 -26.33 1.25
N LYS A 6 4.89 -25.42 1.93
CA LYS A 6 3.42 -25.32 1.83
C LYS A 6 3.02 -24.48 0.63
N THR A 7 2.35 -25.09 -0.33
CA THR A 7 1.72 -24.40 -1.47
C THR A 7 0.29 -24.01 -1.11
N VAL A 8 0.03 -22.71 -0.98
CA VAL A 8 -1.33 -22.18 -0.76
C VAL A 8 -1.84 -21.58 -2.06
N LYS A 9 -2.92 -22.13 -2.63
CA LYS A 9 -3.61 -21.53 -3.77
C LYS A 9 -4.45 -20.35 -3.28
N VAL A 10 -4.08 -19.14 -3.66
CA VAL A 10 -4.83 -17.91 -3.35
C VAL A 10 -5.41 -17.37 -4.66
N PHE A 11 -6.73 -17.18 -4.71
CA PHE A 11 -7.38 -16.54 -5.85
C PHE A 11 -7.22 -15.01 -5.77
N PRO A 12 -7.14 -14.27 -6.89
CA PRO A 12 -6.87 -12.82 -6.91
C PRO A 12 -7.80 -11.99 -6.01
N ASN A 13 -9.04 -12.41 -5.81
CA ASN A 13 -10.04 -11.73 -4.99
C ASN A 13 -10.20 -12.29 -3.57
N GLN A 14 -9.48 -13.36 -3.21
CA GLN A 14 -9.50 -13.91 -1.85
C GLN A 14 -8.45 -13.20 -1.01
N LYS A 15 -8.89 -12.15 -0.32
CA LYS A 15 -8.04 -11.45 0.65
C LYS A 15 -7.66 -12.44 1.76
N PRO A 16 -6.36 -12.71 2.00
CA PRO A 16 -5.93 -13.76 2.93
C PRO A 16 -6.36 -13.52 4.38
N TRP A 17 -6.63 -12.25 4.73
CA TRP A 17 -7.13 -11.83 6.02
C TRP A 17 -8.66 -11.87 6.15
N PHE A 18 -9.39 -12.20 5.08
CA PHE A 18 -10.85 -12.20 5.06
C PHE A 18 -11.40 -13.58 5.48
N ASP A 19 -11.48 -13.77 6.79
CA ASP A 19 -11.85 -15.02 7.45
C ASP A 19 -13.38 -15.26 7.51
N SER A 20 -13.77 -16.43 8.05
CA SER A 20 -15.18 -16.79 8.24
C SER A 20 -15.92 -15.80 9.15
N LYS A 21 -15.25 -15.27 10.17
CA LYS A 21 -15.82 -14.28 11.10
C LYS A 21 -16.22 -13.01 10.35
N LEU A 22 -15.39 -12.52 9.44
CA LEU A 22 -15.72 -11.37 8.60
C LEU A 22 -16.88 -11.63 7.63
N LYS A 23 -16.98 -12.84 7.07
CA LYS A 23 -18.15 -13.24 6.25
C LYS A 23 -19.44 -13.19 7.05
N THR A 24 -19.42 -13.63 8.31
CA THR A 24 -20.58 -13.58 9.20
C THR A 24 -20.98 -12.13 9.52
N LEU A 25 -20.01 -11.26 9.85
CA LEU A 25 -20.27 -9.84 10.09
C LEU A 25 -20.83 -9.13 8.85
N LEU A 26 -20.34 -9.49 7.65
CA LEU A 26 -20.85 -8.96 6.39
C LEU A 26 -22.30 -9.36 6.16
N ARG A 27 -22.63 -10.65 6.35
CA ARG A 27 -23.99 -11.16 6.23
C ARG A 27 -24.95 -10.52 7.25
N SER A 28 -24.49 -10.30 8.48
CA SER A 28 -25.27 -9.62 9.52
C SER A 28 -25.59 -8.18 9.13
N ARG A 29 -24.60 -7.43 8.61
CA ARG A 29 -24.83 -6.09 8.06
C ARG A 29 -25.84 -6.11 6.91
N ASP A 30 -25.69 -7.03 5.97
CA ASP A 30 -26.58 -7.12 4.80
C ASP A 30 -28.01 -7.50 5.19
N ALA A 31 -28.17 -8.36 6.19
CA ALA A 31 -29.48 -8.67 6.76
C ALA A 31 -30.10 -7.43 7.42
N ALA A 32 -29.35 -6.71 8.25
CA ALA A 32 -29.82 -5.49 8.91
C ALA A 32 -30.18 -4.37 7.91
N PHE A 33 -29.47 -4.29 6.78
CA PHE A 33 -29.82 -3.39 5.69
C PHE A 33 -31.17 -3.76 5.06
N LYS A 34 -31.41 -5.06 4.83
CA LYS A 34 -32.65 -5.56 4.23
C LYS A 34 -33.87 -5.40 5.15
N THR A 35 -33.68 -5.46 6.47
CA THR A 35 -34.78 -5.28 7.43
C THR A 35 -35.18 -3.80 7.61
N GLY A 36 -34.35 -2.85 7.17
CA GLY A 36 -34.62 -1.42 7.28
C GLY A 36 -34.39 -0.84 8.69
N ASP A 37 -33.91 -1.64 9.64
CA ASP A 37 -33.58 -1.18 11.00
C ASP A 37 -32.24 -0.41 10.99
N LEU A 38 -32.35 0.92 11.11
CA LEU A 38 -31.21 1.81 11.07
C LEU A 38 -30.23 1.60 12.23
N GLN A 39 -30.72 1.24 13.42
CA GLN A 39 -29.88 1.06 14.60
C GLN A 39 -29.09 -0.24 14.50
N ALA A 40 -29.78 -1.34 14.16
CA ALA A 40 -29.12 -2.62 13.89
C ALA A 40 -28.12 -2.52 12.73
N TYR A 41 -28.44 -1.76 11.68
CA TYR A 41 -27.53 -1.55 10.55
C TYR A 41 -26.25 -0.80 10.97
N LYS A 42 -26.38 0.32 11.71
CA LYS A 42 -25.23 1.09 12.20
C LYS A 42 -24.33 0.25 13.10
N GLU A 43 -24.91 -0.55 13.98
CA GLU A 43 -24.15 -1.43 14.87
C GLU A 43 -23.43 -2.53 14.08
N ALA A 44 -24.13 -3.21 13.17
CA ALA A 44 -23.53 -4.23 12.32
C ALA A 44 -22.42 -3.65 11.42
N GLN A 45 -22.59 -2.43 10.91
CA GLN A 45 -21.59 -1.72 10.13
C GLN A 45 -20.35 -1.38 10.97
N HIS A 46 -20.54 -0.87 12.19
CA HIS A 46 -19.44 -0.59 13.12
C HIS A 46 -18.65 -1.87 13.46
N ASN A 47 -19.36 -2.94 13.79
CA ASN A 47 -18.76 -4.25 14.12
C ASN A 47 -17.98 -4.84 12.93
N LEU A 48 -18.53 -4.75 11.72
CA LEU A 48 -17.82 -5.14 10.50
C LEU A 48 -16.56 -4.31 10.29
N ARG A 49 -16.63 -2.98 10.42
CA ARG A 49 -15.47 -2.09 10.25
C ARG A 49 -14.37 -2.40 11.26
N ARG A 50 -14.74 -2.59 12.53
CA ARG A 50 -13.81 -3.00 13.59
C ARG A 50 -13.18 -4.35 13.29
N GLY A 51 -13.99 -5.34 12.92
CA GLY A 51 -13.51 -6.67 12.55
C GLY A 51 -12.51 -6.62 11.40
N ILE A 52 -12.79 -5.84 10.34
CA ILE A 52 -11.88 -5.68 9.19
C ILE A 52 -10.55 -5.08 9.65
N ASN A 53 -10.58 -4.04 10.49
CA ASN A 53 -9.37 -3.40 11.00
C ASN A 53 -8.53 -4.37 11.85
N GLU A 54 -9.17 -5.15 12.73
CA GLU A 54 -8.49 -6.16 13.54
C GLU A 54 -7.90 -7.29 12.68
N ALA A 55 -8.63 -7.79 11.69
CA ALA A 55 -8.15 -8.84 10.79
C ALA A 55 -6.96 -8.36 9.95
N LYS A 56 -7.03 -7.14 9.41
CA LYS A 56 -5.90 -6.51 8.71
C LYS A 56 -4.68 -6.36 9.64
N ARG A 57 -4.89 -5.97 10.90
CA ARG A 57 -3.81 -5.82 11.89
C ARG A 57 -3.17 -7.17 12.20
N ARG A 58 -3.96 -8.20 12.49
CA ARG A 58 -3.49 -9.56 12.76
C ARG A 58 -2.69 -10.12 11.57
N TYR A 59 -3.22 -9.98 10.36
CA TYR A 59 -2.53 -10.43 9.16
C TYR A 59 -1.23 -9.67 8.91
N LYS A 60 -1.21 -8.35 9.17
CA LYS A 60 0.01 -7.55 9.13
C LYS A 60 1.05 -8.07 10.13
N GLN A 61 0.65 -8.32 11.38
CA GLN A 61 1.53 -8.89 12.41
C GLN A 61 2.07 -10.26 11.98
N GLN A 62 1.22 -11.15 11.47
CA GLN A 62 1.66 -12.46 10.96
C GLN A 62 2.68 -12.34 9.82
N ILE A 63 2.47 -11.44 8.85
CA ILE A 63 3.44 -11.17 7.80
C ILE A 63 4.73 -10.59 8.37
N GLU A 64 4.62 -9.70 9.35
CA GLU A 64 5.77 -9.08 10.00
C GLU A 64 6.57 -10.11 10.79
N GLU A 65 5.93 -11.01 11.54
CA GLU A 65 6.55 -12.12 12.26
C GLU A 65 7.24 -13.10 11.31
N HIS A 66 6.57 -13.46 10.20
CA HIS A 66 7.13 -14.27 9.13
C HIS A 66 7.94 -13.40 8.16
N THR A 67 9.13 -12.95 8.57
CA THR A 67 10.11 -12.18 7.78
C THR A 67 10.69 -13.01 6.62
N ARG A 68 9.85 -13.42 5.66
CA ARG A 68 10.24 -14.01 4.37
C ARG A 68 10.32 -12.93 3.28
N LYS A 69 10.62 -11.69 3.64
CA LYS A 69 10.90 -10.65 2.64
C LYS A 69 12.28 -10.91 2.06
N ALA A 70 12.37 -10.89 0.73
CA ALA A 70 13.63 -11.03 0.04
C ALA A 70 14.60 -9.93 0.47
N ALA A 71 15.88 -10.31 0.62
CA ALA A 71 16.96 -9.37 0.89
C ALA A 71 17.21 -8.48 -0.33
N GLY A 72 17.88 -7.35 -0.10
CA GLY A 72 18.44 -6.53 -1.16
C GLY A 72 19.76 -7.12 -1.69
N PRO A 73 20.54 -6.32 -2.43
CA PRO A 73 21.87 -6.72 -2.94
C PRO A 73 22.87 -7.08 -1.83
N ASP A 74 22.62 -6.63 -0.60
CA ASP A 74 23.43 -6.87 0.59
C ASP A 74 23.23 -8.25 1.22
N GLY A 75 22.21 -9.01 0.77
CA GLY A 75 21.87 -10.32 1.33
C GLY A 75 21.30 -10.29 2.76
N VAL A 76 21.14 -9.09 3.34
CA VAL A 76 20.65 -8.93 4.71
C VAL A 76 19.12 -9.06 4.73
N THR A 77 18.63 -10.06 5.45
CA THR A 77 17.18 -10.28 5.61
C THR A 77 16.61 -9.44 6.74
N GLY A 78 15.31 -9.12 6.65
CA GLY A 78 14.63 -8.34 7.68
C GLY A 78 14.52 -9.08 9.02
N ARG A 79 14.66 -10.41 9.00
CA ARG A 79 14.72 -11.23 10.20
C ARG A 79 15.99 -10.92 11.00
N ILE A 80 17.15 -10.96 10.36
CA ILE A 80 18.45 -10.69 11.02
C ILE A 80 18.45 -9.29 11.64
N LEU A 81 17.98 -8.28 10.90
CA LEU A 81 17.91 -6.91 11.43
C LEU A 81 16.97 -6.77 12.63
N ARG A 82 15.90 -7.56 12.68
CA ARG A 82 14.99 -7.56 13.83
C ARG A 82 15.58 -8.29 15.03
N ASP A 83 16.18 -9.46 14.79
CA ASP A 83 16.75 -10.29 15.84
C ASP A 83 17.97 -9.60 16.49
N CYS A 84 18.67 -8.74 15.74
CA CYS A 84 19.77 -7.91 16.24
C CYS A 84 19.39 -6.42 16.41
N ALA A 85 18.10 -6.09 16.52
CA ALA A 85 17.65 -4.69 16.50
C ALA A 85 18.25 -3.88 17.65
N ASP A 86 18.29 -4.45 18.86
CA ASP A 86 18.78 -3.75 20.05
C ASP A 86 20.26 -3.37 19.91
N GLN A 87 21.08 -4.27 19.36
CA GLN A 87 22.51 -4.04 19.15
C GLN A 87 22.77 -3.08 17.98
N LEU A 88 21.95 -3.13 16.94
CA LEU A 88 22.14 -2.33 15.72
C LEU A 88 21.52 -0.93 15.82
N THR A 89 20.64 -0.67 16.80
CA THR A 89 19.91 0.59 16.92
C THR A 89 20.85 1.80 17.04
N GLU A 90 21.84 1.74 17.92
CA GLU A 90 22.79 2.84 18.13
C GLU A 90 23.67 3.09 16.89
N VAL A 91 24.13 2.00 16.26
CA VAL A 91 24.95 2.04 15.04
C VAL A 91 24.17 2.68 13.90
N PHE A 92 22.94 2.23 13.64
CA PHE A 92 22.12 2.81 12.57
C PHE A 92 21.68 4.23 12.86
N THR A 93 21.42 4.57 14.12
CA THR A 93 21.12 5.96 14.50
C THR A 93 22.29 6.88 14.15
N THR A 94 23.51 6.48 14.49
CA THR A 94 24.73 7.23 14.15
C THR A 94 24.90 7.37 12.65
N ILE A 95 24.72 6.26 11.90
CA ILE A 95 24.80 6.26 10.44
C ILE A 95 23.75 7.20 9.84
N PHE A 96 22.48 7.07 10.22
CA PHE A 96 21.40 7.89 9.66
C PHE A 96 21.59 9.38 9.95
N ASN A 97 22.01 9.74 11.16
CA ASN A 97 22.34 11.13 11.49
C ASN A 97 23.48 11.67 10.61
N LEU A 98 24.51 10.86 10.34
CA LEU A 98 25.59 11.23 9.44
C LEU A 98 25.09 11.42 8.00
N LEU A 99 24.22 10.54 7.51
CA LEU A 99 23.59 10.67 6.18
C LEU A 99 22.81 11.98 6.05
N PHE A 100 22.05 12.35 7.09
CA PHE A 100 21.32 13.62 7.15
C PHE A 100 22.28 14.81 7.15
N GLN A 101 23.27 14.83 8.04
CA GLN A 101 24.24 15.92 8.15
C GLN A 101 25.03 16.15 6.86
N LYS A 102 25.41 15.06 6.17
CA LYS A 102 26.19 15.13 4.93
C LYS A 102 25.32 15.31 3.68
N SER A 103 23.99 15.18 3.80
CA SER A 103 23.06 15.18 2.66
C SER A 103 23.49 14.23 1.53
N ALA A 104 24.13 13.11 1.90
CA ALA A 104 24.77 12.21 0.95
C ALA A 104 24.48 10.76 1.33
N VAL A 105 23.83 10.03 0.41
CA VAL A 105 23.53 8.60 0.59
C VAL A 105 24.58 7.76 -0.16
N PRO A 106 25.27 6.83 0.53
CA PRO A 106 26.22 5.90 -0.06
C PRO A 106 25.64 5.10 -1.23
N THR A 107 26.49 4.74 -2.19
CA THR A 107 26.10 3.94 -3.37
C THR A 107 25.54 2.57 -2.98
N CYS A 108 26.07 1.94 -1.92
CA CYS A 108 25.56 0.66 -1.42
C CYS A 108 24.09 0.73 -0.99
N LEU A 109 23.65 1.85 -0.40
CA LEU A 109 22.25 2.06 0.00
C LEU A 109 21.35 2.47 -1.17
N LYS A 110 21.93 2.95 -2.28
CA LYS A 110 21.20 3.30 -3.52
C LYS A 110 21.08 2.13 -4.50
N SER A 111 21.80 1.04 -4.27
CA SER A 111 21.78 -0.15 -5.13
C SER A 111 20.48 -0.95 -4.94
N ALA A 112 20.02 -1.62 -6.00
CA ALA A 112 18.84 -2.48 -5.95
C ALA A 112 18.96 -3.67 -6.90
N THR A 113 18.43 -4.82 -6.50
CA THR A 113 18.26 -5.98 -7.39
C THR A 113 16.90 -5.89 -8.06
N ILE A 114 16.88 -5.85 -9.40
CA ILE A 114 15.62 -5.79 -10.15
C ILE A 114 15.07 -7.20 -10.37
N ILE A 115 13.90 -7.48 -9.81
CA ILE A 115 13.18 -8.74 -10.00
C ILE A 115 11.97 -8.52 -10.92
N PRO A 116 11.92 -9.14 -12.11
CA PRO A 116 10.79 -9.04 -13.00
C PRO A 116 9.61 -9.88 -12.48
N VAL A 117 8.48 -9.24 -12.20
CA VAL A 117 7.25 -9.90 -11.74
C VAL A 117 6.17 -9.86 -12.84
N PRO A 118 5.60 -11.00 -13.27
CA PRO A 118 4.55 -11.03 -14.28
C PRO A 118 3.33 -10.17 -13.90
N LYS A 119 2.84 -9.33 -14.83
CA LYS A 119 1.57 -8.59 -14.72
C LYS A 119 0.35 -9.49 -14.95
N LYS A 120 0.52 -10.55 -15.75
CA LYS A 120 -0.51 -11.46 -16.26
C LYS A 120 -0.01 -12.90 -16.16
N SER A 121 -0.92 -13.88 -16.20
CA SER A 121 -0.60 -15.31 -16.16
C SER A 121 0.19 -15.78 -17.38
N THR A 122 -0.13 -15.24 -18.55
CA THR A 122 0.61 -15.48 -19.79
C THR A 122 1.50 -14.28 -20.10
N VAL A 123 2.78 -14.55 -20.37
CA VAL A 123 3.78 -13.53 -20.63
C VAL A 123 4.35 -13.73 -22.04
N ASN A 124 4.01 -12.79 -22.94
CA ASN A 124 4.46 -12.87 -24.34
C ASN A 124 5.54 -11.82 -24.70
N CYS A 125 5.86 -10.88 -23.80
CA CYS A 125 6.85 -9.83 -24.03
C CYS A 125 7.33 -9.21 -22.70
N LEU A 126 8.48 -8.52 -22.73
CA LEU A 126 9.09 -7.89 -21.54
C LEU A 126 8.18 -6.85 -20.87
N ASN A 127 7.35 -6.13 -21.65
CA ASN A 127 6.40 -5.15 -21.12
C ASN A 127 5.30 -5.76 -20.23
N ASN A 128 5.13 -7.09 -20.28
CA ASN A 128 4.23 -7.81 -19.39
C ASN A 128 4.84 -8.05 -18.00
N TYR A 129 6.08 -7.65 -17.74
CA TYR A 129 6.65 -7.64 -16.39
C TYR A 129 6.54 -6.27 -15.73
N ARG A 130 6.44 -6.28 -14.40
CA ARG A 130 6.76 -5.13 -13.54
C ARG A 130 8.17 -5.33 -13.00
N PRO A 131 9.09 -4.38 -13.20
CA PRO A 131 10.36 -4.41 -12.48
C PRO A 131 10.10 -4.08 -11.01
N VAL A 132 10.41 -5.00 -10.11
CA VAL A 132 10.36 -4.77 -8.66
C VAL A 132 11.79 -4.59 -8.17
N ALA A 133 12.11 -3.40 -7.67
CA ALA A 133 13.41 -3.10 -7.09
C ALA A 133 13.48 -3.60 -5.64
N LEU A 134 14.34 -4.59 -5.39
CA LEU A 134 14.72 -5.00 -4.05
C LEU A 134 15.88 -4.13 -3.57
N THR A 135 15.57 -3.07 -2.83
CA THR A 135 16.57 -2.25 -2.12
C THR A 135 16.97 -2.87 -0.79
N PRO A 136 18.19 -2.57 -0.28
CA PRO A 136 18.60 -2.90 1.09
C PRO A 136 17.53 -2.51 2.10
N ILE A 137 17.33 -3.35 3.11
CA ILE A 137 16.29 -3.10 4.11
C ILE A 137 16.62 -1.88 4.96
N ILE A 138 17.92 -1.63 5.19
CA ILE A 138 18.42 -0.43 5.87
C ILE A 138 18.00 0.84 5.12
N THR A 139 18.08 0.85 3.78
CA THR A 139 17.58 1.97 2.96
C THR A 139 16.10 2.23 3.20
N LYS A 140 15.28 1.17 3.25
CA LYS A 140 13.84 1.29 3.53
C LYS A 140 13.56 1.82 4.95
N CYS A 141 14.40 1.48 5.93
CA CYS A 141 14.31 2.05 7.27
C CYS A 141 14.60 3.56 7.24
N PHE A 142 15.66 3.97 6.54
CA PHE A 142 16.00 5.38 6.37
C PHE A 142 14.91 6.17 5.64
N GLU A 143 14.38 5.67 4.51
CA GLU A 143 13.27 6.26 3.77
C GLU A 143 12.03 6.47 4.65
N ARG A 144 11.73 5.50 5.53
CA ARG A 144 10.60 5.62 6.48
C ARG A 144 10.83 6.71 7.52
N LEU A 145 12.06 6.95 7.95
CA LEU A 145 12.40 8.03 8.87
C LEU A 145 12.28 9.40 8.19
N ILE A 146 12.61 9.48 6.89
CA ILE A 146 12.50 10.72 6.10
C ILE A 146 11.04 11.04 5.73
N LEU A 147 10.21 10.01 5.50
CA LEU A 147 8.85 10.16 4.98
C LEU A 147 7.98 11.21 5.71
N PRO A 148 7.97 11.31 7.06
CA PRO A 148 7.22 12.34 7.76
C PRO A 148 7.68 13.76 7.41
N TYR A 149 8.98 13.98 7.26
CA TYR A 149 9.56 15.29 6.92
C TYR A 149 9.18 15.71 5.49
N ILE A 150 9.24 14.77 4.53
CA ILE A 150 8.75 15.01 3.16
C ILE A 150 7.25 15.34 3.20
N LYS A 151 6.47 14.58 3.96
CA LYS A 151 5.02 14.82 4.07
C LYS A 151 4.68 16.17 4.70
N SER A 152 5.47 16.66 5.66
CA SER A 152 5.27 17.99 6.24
C SER A 152 5.63 19.13 5.29
N ALA A 153 6.49 18.88 4.30
CA ALA A 153 6.84 19.87 3.28
C ALA A 153 5.78 19.99 2.18
N ILE A 154 4.87 19.02 2.05
CA ILE A 154 3.77 19.06 1.07
C ILE A 154 2.63 19.94 1.64
N PRO A 155 2.13 20.93 0.87
CA PRO A 155 1.04 21.79 1.31
C PRO A 155 -0.21 21.01 1.73
N ALA A 156 -0.84 21.44 2.83
CA ALA A 156 -2.07 20.82 3.33
C ALA A 156 -3.25 20.96 2.33
N ASP A 157 -3.22 21.99 1.49
CA ASP A 157 -4.23 22.29 0.47
C ASP A 157 -3.99 21.61 -0.88
N HIS A 158 -3.01 20.69 -0.97
CA HIS A 158 -2.74 19.92 -2.18
C HIS A 158 -4.01 19.28 -2.74
N ASP A 159 -4.04 19.12 -4.07
CA ASP A 159 -5.20 18.76 -4.89
C ASP A 159 -6.30 18.00 -4.14
N LYS A 160 -7.45 18.67 -4.00
CA LYS A 160 -8.64 18.14 -3.30
C LYS A 160 -9.19 16.88 -3.95
N HIS A 161 -8.90 16.67 -5.23
CA HIS A 161 -9.29 15.51 -6.03
C HIS A 161 -8.19 14.44 -6.15
N GLN A 162 -7.07 14.60 -5.44
CA GLN A 162 -6.10 13.52 -5.26
C GLN A 162 -6.57 12.56 -4.17
N PHE A 163 -7.11 11.40 -4.56
CA PHE A 163 -7.60 10.39 -3.62
C PHE A 163 -6.54 9.34 -3.24
N ALA A 164 -5.60 9.05 -4.14
CA ALA A 164 -4.57 8.04 -3.92
C ALA A 164 -3.47 8.54 -2.97
N TYR A 165 -2.92 7.62 -2.19
CA TYR A 165 -1.78 7.85 -1.27
C TYR A 165 -1.98 8.91 -0.18
N ARG A 166 -3.21 9.40 0.03
CA ARG A 166 -3.58 10.30 1.14
C ARG A 166 -4.22 9.54 2.31
N ALA A 167 -3.95 10.00 3.52
CA ALA A 167 -4.69 9.54 4.69
C ALA A 167 -6.15 9.99 4.58
N ASN A 168 -7.08 9.18 5.10
CA ASN A 168 -8.52 9.47 5.13
C ASN A 168 -9.16 9.72 3.75
N ARG A 169 -8.60 9.10 2.70
CA ARG A 169 -9.17 9.05 1.36
C ARG A 169 -9.13 7.62 0.85
N SER A 170 -10.10 7.26 0.03
CA SER A 170 -10.26 5.91 -0.52
C SER A 170 -10.63 5.96 -2.01
N THR A 171 -10.56 4.81 -2.66
CA THR A 171 -11.05 4.64 -4.03
C THR A 171 -12.57 4.81 -4.12
N GLU A 172 -13.29 4.52 -3.03
CA GLU A 172 -14.75 4.71 -2.95
C GLU A 172 -15.08 6.20 -2.98
N ASP A 173 -14.34 7.04 -2.24
CA ASP A 173 -14.51 8.49 -2.26
C ASP A 173 -14.33 9.06 -3.68
N ALA A 174 -13.34 8.56 -4.42
CA ALA A 174 -13.09 8.97 -5.80
C ALA A 174 -14.27 8.65 -6.73
N VAL A 175 -14.80 7.43 -6.63
CA VAL A 175 -15.94 6.96 -7.43
C VAL A 175 -17.20 7.75 -7.06
N ILE A 176 -17.48 7.93 -5.77
CA ILE A 176 -18.64 8.69 -5.30
C ILE A 176 -18.55 10.13 -5.79
N THR A 177 -17.38 10.77 -5.68
CA THR A 177 -17.19 12.16 -6.15
C THR A 177 -17.44 12.28 -7.65
N ALA A 178 -16.89 11.37 -8.45
CA ALA A 178 -17.08 11.37 -9.90
C ALA A 178 -18.55 11.14 -10.30
N LEU A 179 -19.22 10.16 -9.67
CA LEU A 179 -20.62 9.86 -9.92
C LEU A 179 -21.53 11.00 -9.49
N HIS A 180 -21.32 11.55 -8.29
CA HIS A 180 -22.11 12.67 -7.78
C HIS A 180 -22.01 13.87 -8.72
N THR A 181 -20.79 14.23 -9.14
CA THR A 181 -20.56 15.34 -10.08
C THR A 181 -21.29 15.11 -11.41
N ALA A 182 -21.23 13.89 -11.95
CA ALA A 182 -21.88 13.56 -13.20
C ALA A 182 -23.41 13.59 -13.10
N LEU A 183 -23.98 12.95 -12.08
CA LEU A 183 -25.42 12.84 -11.90
C LEU A 183 -26.05 14.20 -11.61
N THR A 184 -25.44 15.00 -10.72
CA THR A 184 -25.92 16.36 -10.42
C THR A 184 -25.89 17.27 -11.65
N HIS A 185 -24.95 17.07 -12.58
CA HIS A 185 -24.97 17.80 -13.84
C HIS A 185 -26.14 17.37 -14.74
N LEU A 186 -26.43 16.06 -14.81
CA LEU A 186 -27.48 15.49 -15.65
C LEU A 186 -28.90 15.80 -15.15
N ASP A 187 -29.06 16.22 -13.89
CA ASP A 187 -30.34 16.71 -13.37
C ASP A 187 -30.80 18.01 -14.08
N ASN A 188 -29.90 18.70 -14.78
CA ASN A 188 -30.24 19.86 -15.60
C ASN A 188 -30.72 19.44 -17.00
N ASN A 189 -31.85 20.00 -17.44
CA ASN A 189 -32.43 19.70 -18.75
C ASN A 189 -31.45 20.00 -19.90
N ASN A 190 -31.47 19.12 -20.90
CA ASN A 190 -30.69 19.26 -22.14
C ASN A 190 -29.17 19.33 -21.94
N THR A 191 -28.65 18.65 -20.92
CA THR A 191 -27.21 18.53 -20.66
C THR A 191 -26.68 17.12 -20.93
N TYR A 192 -25.35 16.98 -21.01
CA TYR A 192 -24.68 15.69 -21.14
C TYR A 192 -23.32 15.72 -20.43
N VAL A 193 -22.81 14.56 -20.05
CA VAL A 193 -21.50 14.40 -19.40
C VAL A 193 -20.57 13.58 -20.30
N ARG A 194 -19.31 14.00 -20.40
CA ARG A 194 -18.23 13.23 -21.03
C ARG A 194 -17.12 13.02 -20.02
N MET A 195 -16.63 11.78 -19.92
CA MET A 195 -15.50 11.43 -19.06
C MET A 195 -14.31 11.02 -19.93
N LEU A 196 -13.16 11.63 -19.68
CA LEU A 196 -11.89 11.27 -20.29
C LEU A 196 -11.04 10.56 -19.25
N PHE A 197 -10.64 9.32 -19.53
CA PHE A 197 -9.73 8.55 -18.69
C PHE A 197 -8.31 8.67 -19.26
N VAL A 198 -7.40 9.20 -18.45
CA VAL A 198 -5.99 9.39 -18.79
C VAL A 198 -5.14 8.55 -17.86
N ASP A 199 -4.14 7.85 -18.41
CA ASP A 199 -3.16 7.09 -17.64
C ASP A 199 -1.73 7.40 -18.11
N PHE A 200 -0.79 7.43 -17.16
CA PHE A 200 0.61 7.69 -17.45
C PHE A 200 1.34 6.40 -17.83
N SER A 201 2.02 6.41 -18.97
CA SER A 201 2.90 5.32 -19.37
C SER A 201 4.14 5.28 -18.46
N SER A 202 4.29 4.22 -17.66
CA SER A 202 5.48 4.00 -16.84
C SER A 202 5.78 5.16 -15.86
N ALA A 203 4.76 5.66 -15.17
CA ALA A 203 4.83 6.86 -14.33
C ALA A 203 6.03 6.91 -13.38
N PHE A 204 6.36 5.81 -12.68
CA PHE A 204 7.47 5.78 -11.72
C PHE A 204 8.86 5.75 -12.37
N ASN A 205 8.99 5.19 -13.58
CA ASN A 205 10.28 5.08 -14.26
C ASN A 205 10.61 6.31 -15.12
N THR A 206 9.63 7.18 -15.36
CA THR A 206 9.75 8.36 -16.23
C THR A 206 9.85 9.67 -15.46
N VAL A 207 9.92 9.61 -14.13
CA VAL A 207 10.10 10.79 -13.28
C VAL A 207 11.49 11.39 -13.53
N ILE A 208 11.52 12.71 -13.72
CA ILE A 208 12.75 13.47 -13.97
C ILE A 208 13.31 13.95 -12.62
N PRO A 209 14.46 13.43 -12.13
CA PRO A 209 14.92 13.68 -10.77
C PRO A 209 15.13 15.16 -10.42
N HIS A 210 15.66 15.96 -11.35
CA HIS A 210 15.90 17.40 -11.12
C HIS A 210 14.63 18.24 -11.08
N LYS A 211 13.46 17.68 -11.38
CA LYS A 211 12.14 18.34 -11.27
C LYS A 211 11.37 17.93 -10.01
N LEU A 212 11.87 16.95 -9.26
CA LEU A 212 11.29 16.61 -7.96
C LEU A 212 11.72 17.69 -6.95
N VAL A 213 10.73 18.23 -6.24
CA VAL A 213 10.91 19.17 -5.13
C VAL A 213 11.41 18.43 -3.90
#